data_AF-A0A5E3WQY7-F1
#
_entry.id   AF-A0A5E3WQY7-F1
#
_cell.length_a   1.000
_cell.length_b   1.000
_cell.length_c   1.000
_cell.angle_alpha   90.00
_cell.angle_beta   90.00
_cell.angle_gamma   90.00
#
_symmetry.space_group_name_H-M   'P 1'
#
loop_
_entity.id
_entity.type
_entity.pdbx_description
1 polymer ?
#
loop_
_entity_poly.entity_id
_entity_poly.type
_entity_poly.pdbx_seq_one_letter_code
_entity_poly.pdbx_strand_id
1 'polypeptide(L)'
;MRIASFRLHWSLPSTADADQQASGEPTKRARDLWGWVQEDAVADAFLRALTAPEGAWTGHEAFYLVAPTATTAGADIGKLLKEVYPDVPLKEGFVPSGRMGLYDCSKAERVLGWKHPA
;
A
#
# COMPACT_ATOMS: atom_id res chain seq x y z
N MET A 1 -6.23 4.02 -26.56
CA MET A 1 -5.80 4.87 -25.44
C MET A 1 -5.63 3.99 -24.20
N ARG A 2 -4.59 4.25 -23.40
CA ARG A 2 -4.33 3.56 -22.12
C ARG A 2 -4.37 4.58 -21.00
N ILE A 3 -5.02 4.25 -19.90
CA ILE A 3 -5.12 5.08 -18.70
C ILE A 3 -4.74 4.21 -17.51
N ALA A 4 -3.81 4.68 -16.70
CA ALA A 4 -3.50 4.11 -15.39
C ALA A 4 -3.97 5.09 -14.31
N SER A 5 -4.79 4.62 -13.38
CA SER A 5 -5.19 5.38 -12.19
C SER A 5 -4.52 4.80 -10.97
N PHE A 6 -3.79 5.63 -10.22
CA PHE A 6 -3.07 5.19 -9.05
C PHE A 6 -3.76 5.65 -7.77
N ARG A 7 -3.91 4.71 -6.83
CA ARG A 7 -4.36 4.98 -5.48
C ARG A 7 -3.16 4.91 -4.54
N LEU A 8 -2.61 6.08 -4.23
CA LEU A 8 -1.53 6.28 -3.28
C LEU A 8 -2.09 6.40 -1.86
N HIS A 9 -1.29 5.99 -0.87
CA HIS A 9 -1.59 6.21 0.55
C HIS A 9 -0.38 6.92 1.15
N TRP A 10 -0.64 8.02 1.87
CA TRP A 10 0.35 8.81 2.61
C TRP A 10 1.78 8.73 2.02
N SER A 11 2.00 9.47 0.93
CA SER A 11 3.26 9.50 0.20
C SER A 11 4.32 10.22 1.02
N LEU A 12 5.46 9.57 1.24
CA LEU A 12 6.55 10.06 2.08
C LEU A 12 7.91 9.93 1.38
N PRO A 13 8.90 10.78 1.71
CA PRO A 13 10.20 10.73 1.06
C PRO A 13 10.99 9.45 1.34
N SER A 14 10.88 8.89 2.55
CA SER A 14 11.63 7.69 2.96
C SER A 14 10.89 6.79 3.95
N THR A 15 11.36 5.54 4.06
CA THR A 15 10.95 4.59 5.12
C THR A 15 11.20 5.14 6.53
N ALA A 16 12.30 5.88 6.73
CA ALA A 16 12.63 6.49 8.02
C ALA A 16 11.62 7.57 8.41
N ASP A 17 11.18 8.39 7.45
CA ASP A 17 10.13 9.38 7.67
C ASP A 17 8.80 8.70 8.04
N ALA A 18 8.48 7.60 7.39
CA ALA A 18 7.28 6.81 7.70
C ALA A 18 7.28 6.31 9.14
N ASP A 19 8.41 5.78 9.61
CA ASP A 19 8.54 5.29 10.99
C ASP A 19 8.56 6.41 12.02
N GLN A 20 9.25 7.52 11.73
CA GLN A 20 9.28 8.68 12.62
C GLN A 20 7.90 9.33 12.75
N GLN A 21 7.21 9.55 11.63
CA GLN A 21 5.92 10.25 11.61
C GLN A 21 4.75 9.34 12.01
N ALA A 22 4.95 8.02 12.04
CA ALA A 22 3.99 7.08 12.63
C ALA A 22 3.89 7.23 14.16
N SER A 23 4.77 8.01 14.81
CA SER A 23 4.73 8.24 16.26
C SER A 23 3.46 9.00 16.68
N GLY A 24 2.42 8.23 17.02
CA GLY A 24 1.13 8.73 17.45
C GLY A 24 0.18 7.59 17.75
N GLU A 25 -1.07 7.93 18.07
CA GLU A 25 -2.15 6.96 18.35
C GLU A 25 -2.55 6.22 17.06
N PRO A 26 -2.21 4.92 16.90
CA PRO A 26 -2.47 4.21 15.64
C PRO A 26 -3.96 4.16 15.29
N THR A 27 -4.84 4.10 16.29
CA THR A 27 -6.30 4.03 16.09
C THR A 27 -6.86 5.21 15.30
N LYS A 28 -6.25 6.40 15.38
CA LYS A 28 -6.66 7.58 14.59
C LYS A 28 -6.48 7.39 13.09
N ARG A 29 -5.56 6.52 12.69
CA ARG A 29 -5.24 6.21 11.29
C ARG A 29 -5.92 4.93 10.79
N ALA A 30 -6.80 4.31 11.58
CA ALA A 30 -7.52 3.12 11.17
C ALA A 30 -8.18 3.25 9.77
N ARG A 31 -8.74 4.42 9.44
CA ARG A 31 -9.43 4.69 8.17
C ARG A 31 -8.54 4.65 6.93
N ASP A 32 -7.23 4.86 7.05
CA ASP A 32 -6.27 4.72 5.95
C ASP A 32 -5.55 3.36 5.96
N LEU A 33 -5.99 2.46 6.85
CA LEU A 33 -5.42 1.14 7.09
C LEU A 33 -3.90 1.17 7.31
N TRP A 34 -3.39 2.28 7.88
CA TRP A 34 -1.97 2.53 8.16
C TRP A 34 -1.09 2.45 6.91
N GLY A 35 -1.71 2.57 5.73
CA GLY A 35 -1.04 2.53 4.44
C GLY A 35 -0.17 3.76 4.24
N TRP A 36 0.96 3.54 3.58
CA TRP A 36 1.90 4.58 3.19
C TRP A 36 2.64 4.14 1.92
N VAL A 37 3.38 5.03 1.27
CA VAL A 37 4.21 4.68 0.11
C VAL A 37 5.39 5.64 0.00
N GLN A 38 6.54 5.16 -0.46
CA GLN A 38 7.70 6.01 -0.75
C GLN A 38 7.51 6.75 -2.08
N GLU A 39 7.82 8.05 -2.10
CA GLU A 39 7.69 8.93 -3.27
C GLU A 39 8.44 8.41 -4.51
N ASP A 40 9.68 7.95 -4.35
CA ASP A 40 10.46 7.39 -5.46
C ASP A 40 9.83 6.12 -6.03
N ALA A 41 9.24 5.28 -5.18
CA ALA A 41 8.54 4.08 -5.61
C ALA A 41 7.31 4.46 -6.46
N VAL A 42 6.61 5.52 -6.08
CA VAL A 42 5.49 6.04 -6.86
C VAL A 42 5.96 6.61 -8.20
N ALA A 43 7.05 7.38 -8.22
CA ALA A 43 7.63 7.91 -9.45
C ALA A 43 8.02 6.79 -10.44
N ASP A 44 8.60 5.70 -9.94
CA ASP A 44 8.89 4.49 -10.72
C ASP A 44 7.61 3.87 -11.32
N ALA A 45 6.52 3.77 -10.57
CA ALA A 45 5.24 3.30 -11.10
C ALA A 45 4.68 4.19 -12.22
N PHE A 46 4.78 5.52 -12.08
CA PHE A 46 4.39 6.46 -13.13
C PHE A 46 5.22 6.24 -14.40
N LEU A 47 6.53 6.12 -14.28
CA LEU A 47 7.40 5.86 -15.42
C LEU A 47 7.07 4.51 -16.08
N ARG A 48 6.82 3.46 -15.31
CA ARG A 48 6.42 2.14 -15.81
C ARG A 48 5.10 2.18 -16.56
N ALA A 49 4.10 2.89 -16.06
CA ALA A 49 2.82 3.00 -16.77
C ALA A 49 2.95 3.77 -18.09
N LEU A 50 3.81 4.79 -18.16
CA LEU A 50 4.06 5.54 -19.39
C LEU A 50 4.87 4.72 -20.41
N THR A 51 5.81 3.92 -19.93
CA THR A 51 6.75 3.14 -20.78
C THR A 51 6.35 1.68 -20.98
N ALA A 52 5.21 1.25 -20.41
CA ALA A 52 4.71 -0.12 -20.56
C ALA A 52 4.57 -0.49 -22.04
N PRO A 53 4.89 -1.75 -22.43
CA PRO A 53 4.83 -2.18 -23.81
C PRO A 53 3.41 -2.04 -24.37
N GLU A 54 3.31 -1.89 -25.69
CA GLU A 54 2.02 -1.91 -26.37
C GLU A 54 1.29 -3.22 -26.04
N GLY A 55 -0.02 -3.13 -25.79
CA GLY A 55 -0.83 -4.28 -25.37
C GLY A 55 -0.71 -4.69 -23.90
N ALA A 56 0.08 -4.00 -23.07
CA ALA A 56 0.15 -4.28 -21.63
C ALA A 56 -1.23 -4.23 -20.93
N TRP A 57 -2.08 -3.29 -21.37
CA TRP A 57 -3.52 -3.27 -21.11
C TRP A 57 -4.23 -2.37 -22.13
N THR A 58 -5.56 -2.42 -22.13
CA THR A 58 -6.42 -1.55 -22.96
C THR A 58 -7.42 -0.81 -22.10
N GLY A 59 -7.72 0.45 -22.44
CA GLY A 59 -8.70 1.24 -21.71
C GLY A 59 -8.13 1.75 -20.38
N HIS A 60 -8.84 1.49 -19.28
CA HIS A 60 -8.54 2.01 -17.95
C HIS A 60 -8.22 0.89 -16.97
N GLU A 61 -7.16 1.08 -16.20
CA GLU A 61 -6.80 0.20 -15.10
C GLU A 61 -6.49 1.00 -13.84
N ALA A 62 -7.05 0.56 -12.70
CA ALA A 62 -6.71 1.09 -11.38
C ALA A 62 -5.68 0.21 -10.67
N PHE A 63 -4.71 0.84 -10.00
CA PHE A 63 -3.64 0.17 -9.25
C PHE A 63 -3.50 0.77 -7.85
N TYR A 64 -3.36 -0.10 -6.85
CA TYR A 64 -2.84 0.30 -5.55
C TYR A 64 -1.32 0.39 -5.63
N LEU A 65 -0.78 1.50 -5.14
CA LEU A 65 0.65 1.68 -4.93
C LEU A 65 0.84 2.00 -3.46
N VAL A 66 1.12 0.97 -2.67
CA VAL A 66 1.24 1.03 -1.22
C VAL A 66 2.41 0.15 -0.80
N ALA A 67 3.14 0.57 0.22
CA ALA A 67 4.19 -0.23 0.83
C ALA A 67 3.62 -1.57 1.36
N PRO A 68 4.40 -2.65 1.32
CA PRO A 68 4.01 -3.95 1.87
C PRO A 68 3.96 -3.94 3.40
N THR A 69 4.40 -2.84 4.04
CA THR A 69 4.39 -2.65 5.48
C THR A 69 3.43 -1.54 5.90
N ALA A 70 2.85 -1.68 7.08
CA ALA A 70 1.99 -0.69 7.71
C ALA A 70 2.79 0.18 8.70
N THR A 71 2.37 1.44 8.83
CA THR A 71 2.91 2.40 9.80
C THR A 71 2.11 2.37 11.11
N THR A 72 2.39 1.37 11.96
CA THR A 72 1.58 1.06 13.15
C THR A 72 2.13 1.60 14.47
N ALA A 73 3.16 2.46 14.44
CA ALA A 73 3.87 2.94 15.64
C ALA A 73 4.40 1.80 16.54
N GLY A 74 4.78 0.66 15.94
CA GLY A 74 5.26 -0.53 16.66
C GLY A 74 4.16 -1.48 17.15
N ALA A 75 2.88 -1.14 16.98
CA ALA A 75 1.78 -2.05 17.29
C ALA A 75 1.68 -3.19 16.26
N ASP A 76 1.18 -4.34 16.71
CA ASP A 76 0.86 -5.47 15.84
C ASP A 76 -0.43 -5.19 15.07
N ILE A 77 -0.40 -5.37 13.74
CA ILE A 77 -1.54 -5.07 12.88
C ILE A 77 -2.76 -5.94 13.18
N GLY A 78 -2.56 -7.19 13.62
CA GLY A 78 -3.65 -8.08 14.01
C GLY A 78 -4.36 -7.61 15.28
N LYS A 79 -3.61 -7.06 16.25
CA LYS A 79 -4.19 -6.42 17.44
C LYS A 79 -4.97 -5.17 17.07
N LEU A 80 -4.40 -4.30 16.24
CA LEU A 80 -5.07 -3.07 15.80
C LEU A 80 -6.38 -3.37 15.08
N LEU A 81 -6.38 -4.33 14.14
CA LEU A 81 -7.60 -4.74 13.45
C LEU A 81 -8.69 -5.21 14.41
N LYS A 82 -8.36 -6.02 15.42
CA LYS A 82 -9.34 -6.46 16.43
C LYS A 82 -9.87 -5.31 17.28
N GLU A 83 -9.05 -4.29 17.54
CA GLU A 83 -9.43 -3.13 18.34
C GLU A 83 -10.37 -2.19 17.57
N VAL A 84 -10.01 -1.83 16.33
CA VAL A 84 -10.75 -0.82 15.56
C VAL A 84 -11.80 -1.38 14.60
N TYR A 85 -11.68 -2.67 14.26
CA TYR A 85 -12.56 -3.39 13.34
C TYR A 85 -12.95 -4.78 13.90
N PRO A 86 -13.49 -4.86 15.14
CA PRO A 86 -13.74 -6.14 15.82
C PRO A 86 -14.68 -7.07 15.05
N ASP A 87 -15.65 -6.50 14.33
CA ASP A 87 -16.71 -7.24 13.64
C ASP A 87 -16.41 -7.50 12.16
N VAL A 88 -15.25 -7.09 11.65
CA VAL A 88 -14.89 -7.28 10.24
C VAL A 88 -14.32 -8.68 10.04
N PRO A 89 -14.98 -9.55 9.25
CA PRO A 89 -14.49 -10.89 9.02
C PRO A 89 -13.20 -10.87 8.19
N LEU A 90 -12.23 -11.70 8.60
CA LEU A 90 -11.02 -11.94 7.83
C LEU A 90 -11.27 -13.06 6.82
N LYS A 91 -10.65 -12.94 5.64
CA LYS A 91 -10.68 -14.02 4.63
C LYS A 91 -9.99 -15.26 5.20
N GLU A 92 -10.48 -16.44 4.80
CA GLU A 92 -9.87 -17.71 5.20
C GLU A 92 -8.38 -17.74 4.80
N GLY A 93 -7.53 -18.21 5.72
CA GLY A 93 -6.08 -18.26 5.54
C GLY A 93 -5.35 -16.92 5.72
N PHE A 94 -6.06 -15.80 5.89
CA PHE A 94 -5.44 -14.50 6.14
C PHE A 94 -5.20 -14.26 7.63
N VAL A 95 -3.92 -14.24 8.02
CA VAL A 95 -3.50 -14.03 9.42
C VAL A 95 -2.69 -12.73 9.53
N PRO A 96 -3.33 -11.58 9.84
CA PRO A 96 -2.64 -10.31 9.96
C PRO A 96 -1.74 -10.29 11.21
N SER A 97 -0.46 -9.99 11.00
CA SER A 97 0.54 -9.95 12.08
C SER A 97 1.71 -9.02 11.76
N GLY A 98 2.42 -8.60 12.82
CA GLY A 98 3.56 -7.70 12.74
C GLY A 98 3.20 -6.36 12.10
N ARG A 99 4.03 -5.94 11.14
CA ARG A 99 3.86 -4.70 10.37
C ARG A 99 3.31 -4.96 8.96
N MET A 100 2.61 -6.06 8.73
CA MET A 100 2.08 -6.38 7.40
C MET A 100 1.11 -5.30 6.90
N GLY A 101 1.29 -4.83 5.67
CA GLY A 101 0.38 -3.93 4.98
C GLY A 101 -0.93 -4.62 4.59
N LEU A 102 -2.01 -3.84 4.48
CA LEU A 102 -3.36 -4.36 4.24
C LEU A 102 -3.87 -4.15 2.79
N TYR A 103 -3.03 -3.65 1.90
CA TYR A 103 -3.36 -3.41 0.49
C TYR A 103 -2.71 -4.44 -0.43
N ASP A 104 -3.51 -4.99 -1.34
CA ASP A 104 -3.04 -5.92 -2.36
C ASP A 104 -2.52 -5.17 -3.60
N CYS A 105 -1.19 -5.14 -3.75
CA CYS A 105 -0.51 -4.53 -4.88
C CYS A 105 -0.13 -5.54 -5.99
N SER A 106 -0.61 -6.79 -5.93
CA SER A 106 -0.26 -7.85 -6.90
C SER A 106 -0.57 -7.50 -8.36
N LYS A 107 -1.60 -6.68 -8.60
CA LYS A 107 -1.93 -6.17 -9.94
C LYS A 107 -0.86 -5.21 -10.47
N ALA A 108 -0.33 -4.32 -9.63
CA ALA A 108 0.73 -3.40 -10.02
C ALA A 108 2.02 -4.18 -10.34
N GLU A 109 2.32 -5.22 -9.55
CA GLU A 109 3.41 -6.15 -9.86
C GLU A 109 3.20 -6.86 -11.20
N ARG A 110 2.03 -7.48 -11.40
CA ARG A 110 1.77 -8.28 -12.61
C ARG A 110 1.73 -7.46 -13.90
N VAL A 111 1.16 -6.26 -13.86
CA VAL A 111 0.90 -5.46 -15.07
C VAL A 111 2.03 -4.46 -15.35
N LEU A 112 2.59 -3.84 -14.31
CA LEU A 112 3.61 -2.80 -14.44
C LEU A 112 5.02 -3.29 -14.06
N GLY A 113 5.14 -4.49 -13.48
CA GLY A 113 6.39 -4.95 -12.88
C GLY A 113 6.78 -4.15 -11.64
N TRP A 114 5.83 -3.43 -11.03
CA TRP A 114 6.10 -2.52 -9.92
C TRP A 114 6.17 -3.26 -8.58
N LYS A 115 7.19 -2.93 -7.78
CA LYS A 115 7.30 -3.34 -6.37
C LYS A 115 7.79 -2.15 -5.57
N HIS A 116 7.20 -1.96 -4.38
CA HIS A 116 7.76 -1.03 -3.42
C HIS A 116 9.15 -1.53 -2.97
N PRO A 117 10.15 -0.65 -2.83
CA PRO A 117 11.45 -1.01 -2.27
C PRO A 117 11.29 -1.48 -0.81
N ALA A 118 12.17 -2.37 -0.37
CA ALA A 118 12.18 -2.89 1.00
C ALA A 118 12.60 -1.81 2.02
#